data_AF-A0A9D8F8X5-F1
#
_entry.id   AF-A0A9D8F8X5-F1
#
_cell.length_a   1.000
_cell.length_b   1.000
_cell.length_c   1.000
_cell.angle_alpha   90.00
_cell.angle_beta   90.00
_cell.angle_gamma   90.00
#
_symmetry.space_group_name_H-M   'P 1'
#
loop_
_entity.id
_entity.type
_entity.pdbx_description
1 polymer ?
#
loop_
_entity_poly.entity_id
_entity_poly.type
_entity_poly.pdbx_seq_one_letter_code
_entity_poly.pdbx_strand_id
1 'polypeptide(L)'
;MRWASLRCRWRWALALPPAPHPARGFGLRSLAGPTGAFVRVLAAIAASRGYEGLVVATFLAGLILVALGMLKLGRLLKYVPHPVIAGFTAGIAVIIFLGQFPDFLGLNVQSVRGAPELFVHMLSRLSEFNGHAVFLGGLSLSIVMATPFVTRKVPGSLLAILVTSILAYGWDWPVPRIESRYGVIPSAWPELQ
;
A
#
# COMPACT_ATOMS: atom_id res chain seq x y z
N MET A 1 8.38 17.63 -30.99
CA MET A 1 7.81 16.40 -31.60
C MET A 1 8.24 15.14 -30.84
N ARG A 2 7.66 14.83 -29.67
CA ARG A 2 7.98 13.61 -28.90
C ARG A 2 6.81 13.04 -28.09
N TRP A 3 5.58 13.44 -28.44
CA TRP A 3 4.33 13.01 -27.79
C TRP A 3 3.63 11.83 -28.47
N ALA A 4 4.18 11.31 -29.58
CA ALA A 4 3.60 10.19 -30.32
C ALA A 4 3.98 8.81 -29.75
N SER A 5 5.15 8.68 -29.09
CA SER A 5 5.65 7.38 -28.61
C SER A 5 5.02 6.89 -27.30
N LEU A 6 4.39 7.78 -26.50
CA LEU A 6 3.69 7.40 -25.27
C LEU A 6 2.31 6.77 -25.53
N ARG A 7 1.64 7.10 -26.64
CA ARG A 7 0.36 6.48 -27.03
C ARG A 7 0.50 5.05 -27.54
N CYS A 8 1.66 4.68 -28.09
CA CYS A 8 1.88 3.30 -28.58
C CYS A 8 2.00 2.26 -27.46
N ARG A 9 2.30 2.66 -26.21
CA ARG A 9 2.44 1.70 -25.10
C ARG A 9 1.10 1.32 -24.46
N TRP A 10 0.06 2.16 -24.58
CA TRP A 10 -1.30 1.86 -24.12
C TRP A 10 -2.15 1.13 -25.16
N ARG A 11 -1.78 1.17 -26.45
CA ARG A 11 -2.54 0.53 -27.53
C ARG A 11 -2.48 -1.01 -27.52
N TRP A 12 -1.43 -1.58 -26.93
CA TRP A 12 -1.29 -3.05 -26.80
C TRP A 12 -2.05 -3.65 -25.61
N ALA A 13 -2.53 -2.82 -24.66
CA ALA A 13 -3.37 -3.29 -23.56
C ALA A 13 -4.84 -3.54 -23.99
N LEU A 14 -5.25 -3.01 -25.14
CA LEU A 14 -6.62 -3.12 -25.68
C LEU A 14 -6.74 -4.09 -26.87
N ALA A 15 -5.64 -4.64 -27.37
CA ALA A 15 -5.61 -5.42 -28.62
C ALA A 15 -5.43 -6.94 -28.44
N LEU A 16 -5.38 -7.45 -27.21
CA LEU A 16 -5.41 -8.89 -26.96
C LEU A 16 -6.85 -9.29 -26.62
N PRO A 17 -7.50 -10.19 -27.40
CA PRO A 17 -8.76 -10.76 -26.96
C PRO A 17 -8.55 -11.42 -25.59
N PRO A 18 -9.47 -11.26 -24.63
CA PRO A 18 -9.36 -11.98 -23.36
C PRO A 18 -9.34 -13.47 -23.70
N ALA A 19 -8.22 -14.14 -23.42
CA ALA A 19 -8.14 -15.58 -23.57
C ALA A 19 -9.31 -16.20 -22.79
N PRO A 20 -10.07 -17.15 -23.37
CA PRO A 20 -11.12 -17.84 -22.63
C PRO A 20 -10.44 -18.65 -21.53
N HIS A 21 -10.36 -18.07 -20.33
CA HIS A 21 -9.78 -18.73 -19.19
C HIS A 21 -10.78 -19.78 -18.69
N PRO A 22 -10.45 -21.08 -18.73
CA PRO A 22 -11.26 -22.07 -18.06
C PRO A 22 -11.31 -21.72 -16.57
N ALA A 23 -12.51 -21.71 -16.00
CA ALA A 23 -12.82 -21.42 -14.61
C ALA A 23 -12.27 -22.49 -13.65
N ARG A 24 -10.95 -22.67 -13.62
CA ARG A 24 -10.23 -23.45 -12.61
C ARG A 24 -9.54 -22.48 -11.66
N GLY A 25 -9.70 -22.77 -10.36
CA GLY A 25 -9.40 -21.89 -9.24
C GLY A 25 -7.97 -21.36 -9.20
N PHE A 26 -7.79 -20.36 -8.33
CA PHE A 26 -6.52 -19.75 -7.89
C PHE A 26 -5.33 -20.06 -8.81
N GLY A 27 -5.22 -19.31 -9.91
CA GLY A 27 -4.16 -19.54 -10.89
C GLY A 27 -2.79 -19.43 -10.23
N LEU A 28 -1.89 -20.38 -10.52
CA LEU A 28 -0.51 -20.46 -10.03
C LEU A 28 0.35 -19.19 -10.30
N ARG A 29 -0.21 -18.18 -10.99
CA ARG A 29 0.42 -16.89 -11.30
C ARG A 29 0.02 -15.77 -10.35
N SER A 30 -0.85 -16.01 -9.37
CA SER A 30 -1.29 -15.01 -8.41
C SER A 30 -0.46 -15.10 -7.13
N LEU A 31 0.31 -14.06 -6.85
CA LEU A 31 0.97 -13.88 -5.55
C LEU A 31 -0.07 -13.33 -4.57
N ALA A 32 -0.44 -14.13 -3.57
CA ALA A 32 -1.27 -13.67 -2.46
C ALA A 32 -0.39 -12.89 -1.48
N GLY A 33 -0.68 -11.61 -1.30
CA GLY A 33 -0.05 -10.78 -0.28
C GLY A 33 -1.08 -9.83 0.35
N PRO A 34 -0.86 -9.38 1.59
CA PRO A 34 -1.74 -8.41 2.22
C PRO A 34 -1.73 -7.12 1.40
N THR A 35 -2.87 -6.75 0.83
CA THR A 35 -3.03 -5.48 0.12
C THR A 35 -2.93 -4.33 1.12
N GLY A 36 -2.31 -3.20 0.77
CA GLY A 36 -2.19 -2.05 1.68
C GLY A 36 -3.52 -1.56 2.26
N ALA A 37 -4.63 -1.75 1.54
CA ALA A 37 -5.99 -1.52 2.03
C ALA A 37 -6.36 -2.44 3.21
N PHE A 38 -6.05 -3.73 3.09
CA PHE A 38 -6.30 -4.72 4.13
C PHE A 38 -5.48 -4.42 5.39
N VAL A 39 -4.21 -4.04 5.24
CA VAL A 39 -3.34 -3.67 6.37
C VAL A 39 -3.93 -2.50 7.18
N ARG A 40 -4.54 -1.51 6.53
CA ARG A 40 -5.22 -0.42 7.25
C ARG A 40 -6.42 -0.90 8.08
N VAL A 41 -7.19 -1.84 7.56
CA VAL A 41 -8.32 -2.41 8.31
C VAL A 41 -7.80 -3.16 9.53
N LEU A 42 -6.75 -3.97 9.37
CA LEU A 42 -6.09 -4.66 10.48
C LEU A 42 -5.57 -3.67 11.53
N ALA A 43 -4.92 -2.58 11.11
CA ALA A 43 -4.46 -1.54 12.03
C ALA A 43 -5.61 -0.90 12.83
N ALA A 44 -6.75 -0.65 12.19
CA ALA A 44 -7.94 -0.12 12.87
C ALA A 44 -8.51 -1.10 13.90
N ILE A 45 -8.55 -2.39 13.57
CA ILE A 45 -8.99 -3.45 14.50
C ILE A 45 -8.04 -3.55 15.68
N ALA A 46 -6.72 -3.64 15.41
CA ALA A 46 -5.68 -3.69 16.43
C ALA A 46 -5.75 -2.49 17.38
N ALA A 47 -5.97 -1.29 16.85
CA ALA A 47 -6.12 -0.08 17.67
C ALA A 47 -7.39 -0.06 18.53
N SER A 48 -8.41 -0.88 18.24
CA SER A 48 -9.66 -0.93 19.04
C SER A 48 -9.77 -2.15 19.95
N ARG A 49 -9.17 -3.27 19.56
CA ARG A 49 -9.36 -4.58 20.21
C ARG A 49 -8.03 -5.25 20.60
N GLY A 50 -6.91 -4.56 20.39
CA GLY A 50 -5.58 -5.08 20.66
C GLY A 50 -5.17 -6.22 19.72
N TYR A 51 -4.05 -6.87 20.07
CA TYR A 51 -3.51 -7.98 19.31
C TYR A 51 -4.41 -9.23 19.35
N GLU A 52 -4.92 -9.60 20.53
CA GLU A 52 -5.81 -10.76 20.68
C GLU A 52 -7.06 -10.64 19.80
N GLY A 53 -7.70 -9.45 19.82
CA GLY A 53 -8.87 -9.18 18.98
C GLY A 53 -8.56 -9.23 17.48
N LEU A 54 -7.36 -8.83 17.07
CA LEU A 54 -6.91 -8.94 15.69
C LEU A 54 -6.78 -10.40 15.24
N VAL A 55 -6.17 -11.26 16.07
CA VAL A 55 -6.00 -12.69 15.78
C VAL A 55 -7.34 -13.39 15.65
N VAL A 56 -8.24 -13.18 16.63
CA VAL A 56 -9.58 -13.78 16.61
C VAL A 56 -10.39 -13.30 15.41
N ALA A 57 -10.38 -11.99 15.11
CA ALA A 57 -11.10 -11.44 13.96
C ALA A 57 -10.59 -12.00 12.63
N THR A 58 -9.26 -12.13 12.48
CA THR A 58 -8.65 -12.66 11.25
C THR A 58 -8.95 -14.14 11.07
N PHE A 59 -8.92 -14.92 12.16
CA PHE A 59 -9.28 -16.33 12.15
C PHE A 59 -10.75 -16.54 11.76
N LEU A 60 -11.66 -15.78 12.36
CA LEU A 60 -13.10 -15.81 12.02
C LEU A 60 -13.34 -15.40 10.56
N ALA A 61 -12.67 -14.35 10.08
CA ALA A 61 -12.76 -13.93 8.69
C ALA A 61 -12.30 -15.05 7.73
N GLY A 62 -11.24 -15.78 8.08
CA GLY A 62 -10.77 -16.95 7.34
C GLY A 62 -11.82 -18.07 7.30
N LEU A 63 -12.44 -18.38 8.43
CA LEU A 63 -13.50 -19.40 8.52
C LEU A 63 -14.72 -19.04 7.67
N ILE A 64 -15.13 -17.76 7.71
CA ILE A 64 -16.20 -17.25 6.85
C ILE A 64 -15.81 -17.40 5.38
N LEU A 65 -14.58 -17.07 5.01
CA LEU A 65 -14.11 -17.16 3.63
C LEU A 65 -14.12 -18.62 3.11
N VAL A 66 -13.73 -19.57 3.95
CA VAL A 66 -13.82 -21.01 3.64
C VAL A 66 -15.27 -21.44 3.46
N ALA A 67 -16.16 -21.07 4.39
CA ALA A 67 -17.58 -21.39 4.32
C ALA A 67 -18.24 -20.84 3.04
N LEU A 68 -17.97 -19.57 2.70
CA LEU A 68 -18.44 -18.93 1.47
C LEU A 68 -17.89 -19.63 0.21
N GLY A 69 -16.64 -20.11 0.27
CA GLY A 69 -16.00 -20.91 -0.78
C GLY A 69 -16.70 -22.25 -1.01
N MET A 70 -17.02 -22.97 0.08
CA MET A 70 -17.75 -24.24 0.03
C MET A 70 -19.16 -24.08 -0.55
N LEU A 71 -19.84 -22.98 -0.19
CA LEU A 71 -21.16 -22.63 -0.72
C LEU A 71 -21.12 -22.11 -2.17
N LYS A 72 -19.93 -21.97 -2.77
CA LYS A 72 -19.72 -21.40 -4.11
C LYS A 72 -20.35 -20.00 -4.28
N LEU A 73 -20.46 -19.25 -3.18
CA LEU A 73 -21.03 -17.90 -3.15
C LEU A 73 -20.15 -16.88 -3.88
N GLY A 74 -18.89 -17.21 -4.16
CA GLY A 74 -18.04 -16.42 -5.05
C GLY A 74 -18.63 -16.22 -6.46
N ARG A 75 -19.55 -17.10 -6.91
CA ARG A 75 -20.29 -16.89 -8.17
C ARG A 75 -21.20 -15.67 -8.14
N LEU A 76 -21.58 -15.15 -6.98
CA LEU A 76 -22.41 -13.94 -6.88
C LEU A 76 -21.59 -12.67 -7.12
N LEU A 77 -20.26 -12.71 -6.92
CA LEU A 77 -19.40 -11.54 -7.17
C LEU A 77 -19.43 -11.06 -8.62
N LYS A 78 -19.79 -11.94 -9.58
CA LYS A 78 -19.95 -11.57 -10.99
C LYS A 78 -21.11 -10.61 -11.25
N TYR A 79 -22.05 -10.49 -10.31
CA TYR A 79 -23.20 -9.57 -10.41
C TYR A 79 -22.91 -8.19 -9.83
N VAL A 80 -21.73 -7.97 -9.25
CA VAL A 80 -21.33 -6.65 -8.75
C VAL A 80 -21.09 -5.73 -9.95
N PRO A 81 -21.82 -4.61 -10.07
CA PRO A 81 -21.64 -3.69 -11.19
C PRO A 81 -20.22 -3.14 -11.26
N HIS A 82 -19.66 -3.00 -12.46
CA HIS A 82 -18.34 -2.39 -12.67
C HIS A 82 -18.17 -1.01 -11.99
N PRO A 83 -19.17 -0.11 -11.97
CA PRO A 83 -19.06 1.17 -11.27
C PRO A 83 -18.76 1.04 -9.78
N VAL A 84 -19.27 0.00 -9.10
CA VAL A 84 -19.04 -0.22 -7.67
C VAL A 84 -17.59 -0.63 -7.41
N ILE A 85 -17.05 -1.53 -8.24
CA ILE A 85 -15.66 -2.01 -8.12
C ILE A 85 -14.68 -0.87 -8.43
N ALA A 86 -14.96 -0.09 -9.47
CA ALA A 86 -14.15 1.08 -9.83
C ALA A 86 -14.16 2.14 -8.72
N GLY A 87 -15.35 2.45 -8.18
CA GLY A 87 -15.50 3.39 -7.06
C GLY A 87 -14.78 2.94 -5.80
N PHE A 88 -14.91 1.66 -5.43
CA PHE A 88 -14.21 1.09 -4.28
C PHE A 88 -12.68 1.15 -4.44
N THR A 89 -12.18 0.80 -5.64
CA THR A 89 -10.73 0.84 -5.93
C THR A 89 -10.20 2.27 -5.92
N ALA A 90 -10.95 3.23 -6.46
CA ALA A 90 -10.60 4.65 -6.41
C ALA A 90 -10.60 5.18 -4.97
N GLY A 91 -11.59 4.81 -4.15
CA GLY A 91 -11.64 5.16 -2.73
C GLY A 91 -10.44 4.63 -1.95
N ILE A 92 -10.07 3.36 -2.16
CA ILE A 92 -8.86 2.77 -1.59
C ILE A 92 -7.61 3.53 -2.04
N ALA A 93 -7.49 3.88 -3.33
CA ALA A 93 -6.34 4.61 -3.85
C ALA A 93 -6.19 5.97 -3.15
N VAL A 94 -7.30 6.70 -2.94
CA VAL A 94 -7.32 7.97 -2.21
C VAL A 94 -6.90 7.78 -0.75
N ILE A 95 -7.42 6.76 -0.05
CA ILE A 95 -7.03 6.48 1.34
C ILE A 95 -5.54 6.11 1.43
N ILE A 96 -5.03 5.33 0.48
CA ILE A 96 -3.59 5.01 0.36
C ILE A 96 -2.76 6.26 0.20
N PHE A 97 -3.10 7.09 -0.78
CA PHE A 97 -2.41 8.34 -1.06
C PHE A 97 -2.41 9.29 0.14
N LEU A 98 -3.60 9.59 0.70
CA LEU A 98 -3.74 10.50 1.83
C LEU A 98 -2.97 10.01 3.06
N GLY A 99 -2.99 8.70 3.34
CA GLY A 99 -2.27 8.17 4.49
C GLY A 99 -0.75 8.07 4.32
N GLN A 100 -0.17 8.43 3.17
CA GLN A 100 1.28 8.55 2.97
C GLN A 100 1.72 10.02 2.91
N PHE A 101 0.77 10.94 2.75
CA PHE A 101 1.06 12.35 2.52
C PHE A 101 1.69 13.07 3.74
N PRO A 102 1.29 12.79 5.00
CA PRO A 102 1.98 13.35 6.17
C PRO A 102 3.45 12.92 6.27
N ASP A 103 3.75 11.66 5.98
CA ASP A 103 5.12 11.14 6.00
C ASP A 103 5.97 11.76 4.88
N PHE A 104 5.38 12.03 3.72
CA PHE A 104 6.05 12.74 2.63
C PHE A 104 6.45 14.17 3.01
N LEU A 105 5.64 14.86 3.81
CA LEU A 105 5.93 16.20 4.36
C LEU A 105 6.86 16.15 5.59
N GLY A 106 7.14 14.95 6.11
CA GLY A 106 7.93 14.72 7.31
C GLY A 106 7.21 15.06 8.61
N LEU A 107 5.88 15.10 8.59
CA LEU A 107 5.06 15.45 9.75
C LEU A 107 4.85 14.24 10.68
N ASN A 108 4.93 14.46 11.99
CA ASN A 108 4.63 13.41 12.96
C ASN A 108 3.13 13.37 13.31
N VAL A 109 2.33 12.93 12.33
CA VAL A 109 0.90 12.69 12.55
C VAL A 109 0.71 11.23 12.96
N GLN A 110 0.21 11.00 14.17
CA GLN A 110 -0.19 9.65 14.61
C GLN A 110 -1.36 9.17 13.73
N SER A 111 -1.45 7.86 13.52
CA SER A 111 -2.47 7.25 12.67
C SER A 111 -3.89 7.53 13.19
N VAL A 112 -4.56 8.53 12.62
CA VAL A 112 -5.94 8.89 12.96
C VAL A 112 -6.93 8.04 12.15
N ARG A 113 -8.11 7.77 12.72
CA ARG A 113 -9.14 6.87 12.15
C ARG A 113 -9.98 7.54 11.06
N GLY A 114 -9.35 7.98 9.98
CA GLY A 114 -10.09 8.43 8.80
C GLY A 114 -9.38 9.50 8.00
N ALA A 115 -9.77 9.62 6.72
CA ALA A 115 -9.22 10.62 5.82
C ALA A 115 -9.51 12.08 6.24
N PRO A 116 -10.72 12.45 6.72
CA PRO A 116 -11.01 13.84 7.10
C PRO A 116 -10.23 14.30 8.33
N GLU A 117 -10.16 13.45 9.35
CA GLU A 117 -9.46 13.73 10.61
C GLU A 117 -7.95 13.87 10.37
N LEU A 118 -7.39 13.00 9.52
CA LEU A 118 -5.99 13.10 9.09
C LEU A 118 -5.69 14.45 8.44
N PHE A 119 -6.60 14.95 7.59
CA PHE A 119 -6.42 16.22 6.89
C PHE A 119 -6.37 17.42 7.85
N VAL A 120 -7.28 17.45 8.82
CA VAL A 120 -7.32 18.52 9.85
C VAL A 120 -6.06 18.47 10.73
N HIS A 121 -5.66 17.28 11.17
CA HIS A 121 -4.44 17.10 11.96
C HIS A 121 -3.18 17.46 11.18
N MET A 122 -3.13 17.15 9.89
CA MET A 122 -2.03 17.56 9.02
C MET A 122 -1.92 19.09 8.94
N LEU A 123 -3.05 19.78 8.73
CA LEU A 123 -3.08 21.24 8.59
C LEU A 123 -2.56 21.96 9.84
N SER A 124 -2.92 21.45 11.03
CA SER A 124 -2.46 22.01 12.30
C SER A 124 -0.97 21.79 12.59
N ARG A 125 -0.34 20.78 11.95
CA ARG A 125 1.07 20.42 12.13
C ARG A 125 1.97 20.90 11.00
N LEU A 126 1.47 21.71 10.07
CA LEU A 126 2.25 22.20 8.92
C LEU A 126 3.53 22.97 9.30
N SER A 127 3.61 23.50 10.51
CA SER A 127 4.82 24.14 11.03
C SER A 127 5.98 23.19 11.33
N GLU A 128 5.71 21.89 11.49
CA GLU A 128 6.72 20.83 11.73
C GLU A 128 7.31 20.27 10.41
N PHE A 129 7.13 21.00 9.32
CA PHE A 129 7.57 20.60 7.99
C PHE A 129 9.07 20.29 7.93
N ASN A 130 9.42 19.13 7.35
CA ASN A 130 10.80 18.70 7.20
C ASN A 130 11.21 18.63 5.73
N GLY A 131 12.03 19.59 5.30
CA GLY A 131 12.52 19.67 3.92
C GLY A 131 13.34 18.46 3.48
N HIS A 132 14.07 17.81 4.41
CA HIS A 132 14.85 16.60 4.10
C HIS A 132 13.95 15.41 3.79
N ALA A 133 12.83 15.26 4.52
CA ALA A 133 11.86 14.20 4.27
C ALA A 133 11.20 14.36 2.89
N VAL A 134 10.83 15.59 2.52
CA VAL A 134 10.25 15.91 1.21
C VAL A 134 11.24 15.64 0.08
N PHE A 135 12.50 16.02 0.27
CA PHE A 135 13.56 15.73 -0.69
C PHE A 135 13.73 14.22 -0.90
N LEU A 136 13.85 13.44 0.18
CA LEU A 136 13.97 11.97 0.09
C LEU A 136 12.73 11.33 -0.53
N GLY A 137 11.53 11.81 -0.19
CA GLY A 137 10.27 11.36 -0.78
C GLY A 137 10.22 11.64 -2.28
N GLY A 138 10.57 12.86 -2.70
CA GLY A 138 10.63 13.26 -4.11
C GLY A 138 11.70 12.49 -4.88
N LEU A 139 12.86 12.24 -4.27
CA LEU A 139 13.93 11.40 -4.82
C LEU A 139 13.45 9.95 -5.01
N SER A 140 12.81 9.36 -3.99
CA SER A 140 12.24 8.01 -4.03
C SER A 140 11.24 7.87 -5.18
N LEU A 141 10.29 8.80 -5.27
CA LEU A 141 9.29 8.82 -6.34
C LEU A 141 9.96 8.94 -7.72
N SER A 142 10.95 9.82 -7.84
CA SER A 142 11.72 10.01 -9.08
C SER A 142 12.46 8.74 -9.50
N ILE A 143 13.08 8.01 -8.56
CA ILE A 143 13.73 6.72 -8.82
C ILE A 143 12.72 5.67 -9.27
N VAL A 144 11.59 5.53 -8.58
CA VAL A 144 10.54 4.57 -8.96
C VAL A 144 10.01 4.84 -10.35
N MET A 145 9.79 6.10 -10.72
CA MET A 145 9.33 6.49 -12.06
C MET A 145 10.41 6.33 -13.13
N ALA A 146 11.68 6.64 -12.83
CA ALA A 146 12.78 6.59 -13.79
C ALA A 146 13.33 5.17 -14.03
N THR A 147 13.34 4.31 -13.00
CA THR A 147 13.87 2.93 -13.06
C THR A 147 13.35 2.14 -14.28
N PRO A 148 12.04 2.05 -14.57
CA PRO A 148 11.55 1.27 -15.71
C PRO A 148 12.04 1.77 -17.08
N PHE A 149 12.53 3.02 -17.16
CA PHE A 149 13.16 3.56 -18.37
C PHE A 149 14.63 3.14 -18.51
N VAL A 150 15.33 2.89 -17.39
CA VAL A 150 16.75 2.53 -17.36
C VAL A 150 16.93 1.00 -17.35
N THR A 151 16.20 0.28 -16.49
CA THR A 151 16.36 -1.16 -16.30
C THR A 151 15.04 -1.81 -15.92
N ARG A 152 14.72 -2.96 -16.54
CA ARG A 152 13.51 -3.75 -16.25
C ARG A 152 13.74 -4.95 -15.32
N LYS A 153 15.01 -5.23 -14.97
CA LYS A 153 15.39 -6.39 -14.14
C LYS A 153 15.20 -6.14 -12.64
N VAL A 154 15.33 -4.90 -12.20
CA VAL A 154 15.30 -4.53 -10.78
C VAL A 154 14.03 -3.72 -10.48
N PRO A 155 13.24 -4.08 -9.45
CA PRO A 155 12.10 -3.27 -9.01
C PRO A 155 12.57 -1.88 -8.55
N GLY A 156 11.94 -0.82 -9.05
CA GLY A 156 12.29 0.56 -8.69
C GLY A 156 12.15 0.87 -7.20
N SER A 157 11.23 0.20 -6.50
CA SER A 157 11.06 0.33 -5.04
C SER A 157 12.28 -0.13 -4.25
N LEU A 158 12.94 -1.21 -4.69
CA LEU A 158 14.15 -1.72 -4.02
C LEU A 158 15.32 -0.74 -4.16
N LEU A 159 15.51 -0.20 -5.36
CA LEU A 159 16.52 0.83 -5.63
C LEU A 159 16.23 2.11 -4.83
N ALA A 160 14.97 2.54 -4.81
CA ALA A 160 14.57 3.72 -4.07
C ALA A 160 14.92 3.60 -2.58
N ILE A 161 14.54 2.49 -1.93
CA ILE A 161 14.85 2.24 -0.51
C ILE A 161 16.35 2.24 -0.26
N LEU A 162 17.14 1.58 -1.11
CA LEU A 162 18.59 1.46 -0.92
C LEU A 162 19.28 2.83 -1.05
N VAL A 163 18.95 3.58 -2.09
CA VAL A 163 19.55 4.90 -2.34
C VAL A 163 19.15 5.91 -1.27
N THR A 164 17.86 5.98 -0.91
CA THR A 164 17.40 6.93 0.11
C THR A 164 17.95 6.59 1.49
N SER A 165 18.08 5.30 1.83
CA SER A 165 18.64 4.88 3.12
C SER A 165 20.12 5.24 3.26
N ILE A 166 20.92 5.00 2.21
CA ILE A 166 22.35 5.36 2.21
C ILE A 166 22.52 6.88 2.33
N LEU A 167 21.73 7.66 1.60
CA LEU A 167 21.79 9.12 1.66
C LEU A 167 21.37 9.65 3.04
N ALA A 168 20.26 9.16 3.59
CA ALA A 168 19.77 9.60 4.89
C ALA A 168 20.73 9.26 6.03
N TYR A 169 21.29 8.04 6.01
CA TYR A 169 22.24 7.58 7.03
C TYR A 169 23.61 8.25 6.89
N GLY A 170 24.12 8.37 5.66
CA GLY A 170 25.45 8.94 5.42
C GLY A 170 25.55 10.42 5.76
N TRP A 171 24.44 11.15 5.71
CA TRP A 171 24.39 12.59 6.00
C TRP A 171 23.73 12.94 7.35
N ASP A 172 23.40 11.92 8.15
CA ASP A 172 22.70 12.01 9.44
C ASP A 172 21.49 12.97 9.42
N TRP A 173 20.67 12.87 8.37
CA TRP A 173 19.51 13.76 8.25
C TRP A 173 18.46 13.46 9.33
N PRO A 174 17.84 14.50 9.93
CA PRO A 174 16.85 14.35 11.00
C PRO A 174 15.49 13.92 10.43
N VAL A 175 15.43 12.75 9.80
CA VAL A 175 14.22 12.17 9.22
C VAL A 175 13.67 11.05 10.10
N PRO A 176 12.33 10.89 10.19
CA PRO A 176 11.74 9.78 10.93
C PRO A 176 12.23 8.44 10.39
N ARG A 177 12.89 7.67 11.25
CA ARG A 177 13.37 6.31 10.98
C ARG A 177 12.37 5.27 11.48
N ILE A 178 12.39 4.07 10.90
CA ILE A 178 11.50 2.97 11.28
C ILE A 178 11.60 2.71 12.80
N GLU A 179 12.82 2.66 13.34
CA GLU A 179 13.08 2.48 14.76
C GLU A 179 12.46 3.61 15.61
N SER A 180 12.65 4.88 15.21
CA SER A 180 12.08 6.02 15.94
C SER A 180 10.55 6.07 15.87
N ARG A 181 9.94 5.49 14.83
CA ARG A 181 8.49 5.59 14.58
C ARG A 181 7.70 4.39 15.12
N TYR A 182 8.28 3.20 15.03
CA TYR A 182 7.61 1.94 15.38
C TYR A 182 8.29 1.23 16.56
N GLY A 183 9.38 1.78 17.10
CA GLY A 183 10.15 1.17 18.18
C GLY A 183 11.10 0.09 17.69
N VAL A 184 11.75 -0.56 18.66
CA VAL A 184 12.65 -1.70 18.40
C VAL A 184 11.80 -2.91 18.04
N ILE A 185 12.04 -3.50 16.87
CA ILE A 185 11.38 -4.75 16.47
C ILE A 185 11.99 -5.87 17.33
N PRO A 186 11.18 -6.60 18.13
CA PRO A 186 11.69 -7.71 18.92
C PRO A 186 12.32 -8.77 18.00
N SER A 187 13.53 -9.19 18.32
CA SER A 187 14.20 -10.32 17.65
C SER A 187 13.78 -11.68 18.24
N ALA A 188 13.02 -11.66 19.34
CA ALA A 188 12.48 -12.84 20.00
C ALA A 188 11.15 -13.28 19.37
N TRP A 189 10.88 -14.59 19.44
CA TRP A 189 9.60 -15.15 19.05
C TRP A 189 8.48 -14.63 19.97
N PRO A 190 7.28 -14.38 19.45
CA PRO A 190 6.15 -14.01 20.29
C PRO A 190 5.82 -15.18 21.24
N GLU A 191 5.85 -14.91 22.54
CA GLU A 191 5.37 -15.87 23.54
C GLU A 191 3.85 -16.00 23.39
N LEU A 192 3.38 -17.22 23.14
CA LEU A 192 1.95 -17.53 23.13
C LEU A 192 1.48 -17.53 24.58
N GLN A 193 0.98 -16.39 25.06
CA GLN A 193 0.28 -16.27 26.33
C GLN A 193 -1.15 -16.79 26.21
#